data_AF-A0A4U0XIF1-F1
#
_entry.id   AF-A0A4U0XIF1-F1
#
_cell.length_a   1.000
_cell.length_b   1.000
_cell.length_c   1.000
_cell.angle_alpha   90.00
_cell.angle_beta   90.00
_cell.angle_gamma   90.00
#
_symmetry.space_group_name_H-M   'P 1'
#
loop_
_entity.id
_entity.type
_entity.pdbx_description
1 polymer ?
#
loop_
_entity_poly.entity_id
_entity_poly.type
_entity_poly.pdbx_seq_one_letter_code
_entity_poly.pdbx_strand_id
1 'polypeptide(L)'
;MSAVELLSALLFAVHAFLGLDPALIFAPKEALPPPAVMSSDGTLTVITDLNIQFGSAPIDNYADSHKWHRIEKDLYLHTTYQQAWLEVEQKQVADLTLGDLVITAVRVDEQSPASRANEQWESRPGNIWLLKKDYNGDAGAIVTSIDVLFGTDAVDPRPGWTLVYSPLALNAPPEAPVAKITVRHGRPAARPDRPQTPLRARVDGKFKIVQISDTHMVTGPGVCKDASDANGQPLPESEADPLSVKFIRHVLDVEGPDLVVLTGDQLHHDILDSQSTLFKVVAPLVERSIPFAPVFGNHDDEGSYALSRNAQMQILDSLPFNLARAGPANTDGVSNYHIQILGSAPSPVPMATLYLIDSHGQIPSEVHNPDYKPIQPSQIKWLIDTSRALRKAREKYKSSKHLSLAFQHIPLPEYADSNLITVGGHRREPTEGPSVNTHFYDTLLEEGVVAVGCGHDHVNDFCGLLPRKQEDMPDGEASQLGPWLCHGGGTGFGGYMSYGPHRYHRRSRIWELDAITGGITTWKRVEYASERVDELVLVAGGAVVAPP
;
A
#
# COMPACT_ATOMS: atom_id res chain seq x y z
N MET A 1 -14.82 -7.43 31.89
CA MET A 1 -13.65 -6.55 31.78
C MET A 1 -12.41 -7.40 31.67
N SER A 2 -11.69 -7.32 30.55
CA SER A 2 -10.46 -8.07 30.32
C SER A 2 -9.26 -7.32 30.93
N ALA A 3 -8.16 -8.03 31.20
CA ALA A 3 -6.93 -7.42 31.73
C ALA A 3 -6.33 -6.33 30.80
N VAL A 4 -6.73 -6.32 29.53
CA VAL A 4 -6.31 -5.33 28.52
C VAL A 4 -7.03 -3.99 28.73
N GLU A 5 -8.32 -4.02 29.08
CA GLU A 5 -9.10 -2.81 29.37
C GLU A 5 -8.61 -2.08 30.63
N LEU A 6 -8.07 -2.83 31.61
CA LEU A 6 -7.45 -2.25 32.80
C LEU A 6 -6.10 -1.58 32.50
N LEU A 7 -5.33 -2.10 31.53
CA LEU A 7 -4.02 -1.56 31.16
C LEU A 7 -4.15 -0.23 30.39
N SER A 8 -5.12 -0.15 29.46
CA SER A 8 -5.41 1.07 28.70
C SER A 8 -5.96 2.19 29.58
N ALA A 9 -6.80 1.86 30.58
CA ALA A 9 -7.28 2.82 31.57
C ALA A 9 -6.16 3.31 32.51
N LEU A 10 -5.20 2.45 32.85
CA LEU A 10 -4.04 2.84 33.66
C LEU A 10 -3.09 3.78 32.90
N LEU A 11 -2.87 3.53 31.61
CA LEU A 11 -2.02 4.39 30.77
C LEU A 11 -2.58 5.81 30.68
N PHE A 12 -3.89 5.95 30.50
CA PHE A 12 -4.56 7.27 30.45
C PHE A 12 -4.49 8.01 31.79
N ALA A 13 -4.61 7.30 32.92
CA ALA A 13 -4.51 7.91 34.25
C ALA A 13 -3.08 8.41 34.57
N VAL A 14 -2.05 7.73 34.07
CA VAL A 14 -0.63 8.14 34.25
C VAL A 14 -0.31 9.42 33.46
N HIS A 15 -0.90 9.61 32.28
CA HIS A 15 -0.69 10.82 31.46
C HIS A 15 -1.26 12.07 32.13
N ALA A 16 -2.43 11.97 32.77
CA ALA A 16 -3.03 13.08 33.50
C ALA A 16 -2.23 13.49 34.75
N PHE A 17 -1.42 12.58 35.31
CA PHE A 17 -0.65 12.83 36.53
C PHE A 17 0.75 13.43 36.28
N LEU A 18 1.29 13.30 35.07
CA LEU A 18 2.67 13.72 34.73
C LEU A 18 2.77 15.10 34.05
N GLY A 19 1.65 15.75 33.70
CA GLY A 19 1.65 17.12 33.16
C GLY A 19 2.44 17.29 31.86
N LEU A 20 2.59 16.24 31.06
CA LEU A 20 3.23 16.30 29.75
C LEU A 20 2.25 16.96 28.76
N ASP A 21 2.70 18.01 28.09
CA ASP A 21 1.95 18.71 27.04
C ASP A 21 1.73 17.77 25.85
N PRO A 22 0.47 17.41 25.50
CA PRO A 22 0.20 16.54 24.36
C PRO A 22 0.71 17.14 23.03
N ALA A 23 0.84 18.47 22.93
CA ALA A 23 1.22 19.15 21.70
C ALA A 23 2.68 18.91 21.27
N LEU A 24 3.55 18.45 22.16
CA LEU A 24 4.95 18.10 21.85
C LEU A 24 5.11 16.67 21.29
N ILE A 25 4.06 15.85 21.29
CA ILE A 25 4.08 14.45 20.79
C ILE A 25 3.43 14.34 19.39
N PHE A 26 2.66 15.34 18.96
CA PHE A 26 1.92 15.33 17.69
C PHE A 26 2.46 16.32 16.65
N ALA A 27 3.77 16.39 16.47
CA ALA A 27 4.28 16.90 15.19
C ALA A 27 3.80 15.92 14.08
N PRO A 28 3.29 16.41 12.93
CA PRO A 28 2.93 15.53 11.83
C PRO A 28 4.13 14.66 11.47
N LYS A 29 3.93 13.33 11.45
CA LYS A 29 4.92 12.34 11.00
C LYS A 29 5.05 12.44 9.48
N GLU A 30 5.72 13.49 9.04
CA GLU A 30 6.13 13.65 7.65
C GLU A 30 7.26 12.64 7.39
N ALA A 31 7.20 11.94 6.25
CA ALA A 31 8.41 11.36 5.71
C ALA A 31 9.31 12.54 5.43
N LEU A 32 10.49 12.57 6.05
CA LEU A 32 11.56 13.34 5.46
C LEU A 32 11.76 12.79 4.06
N PRO A 33 11.87 13.67 3.04
CA PRO A 33 11.99 13.23 1.66
C PRO A 33 13.12 12.19 1.60
N PRO A 34 12.98 11.12 0.81
CA PRO A 34 14.08 10.18 0.61
C PRO A 34 15.34 11.00 0.32
N PRO A 35 16.51 10.66 0.92
CA PRO A 35 17.71 11.48 0.87
C PRO A 35 17.88 11.99 -0.56
N ALA A 36 17.77 13.31 -0.69
CA ALA A 36 17.49 13.97 -1.95
C ALA A 36 18.58 13.58 -2.95
N VAL A 37 18.16 12.77 -3.91
CA VAL A 37 18.94 12.25 -5.02
C VAL A 37 19.45 13.37 -5.93
N MET A 38 18.78 14.51 -5.85
CA MET A 38 19.13 15.75 -6.47
C MET A 38 18.92 16.81 -5.40
N SER A 39 19.87 17.71 -5.18
CA SER A 39 19.55 18.97 -4.50
C SER A 39 18.45 19.68 -5.29
N SER A 40 17.81 20.68 -4.68
CA SER A 40 16.73 21.46 -5.29
C SER A 40 17.07 22.09 -6.65
N ASP A 41 18.34 22.07 -7.06
CA ASP A 41 18.90 22.55 -8.33
C ASP A 41 19.14 21.47 -9.41
N GLY A 42 18.92 20.18 -9.12
CA GLY A 42 19.11 19.10 -10.07
C GLY A 42 20.54 18.55 -10.20
N THR A 43 21.43 18.79 -9.23
CA THR A 43 22.80 18.25 -9.25
C THR A 43 22.88 16.84 -8.62
N LEU A 44 23.73 15.97 -9.18
CA LEU A 44 23.93 14.60 -8.70
C LEU A 44 24.90 14.60 -7.51
N THR A 45 24.55 13.93 -6.42
CA THR A 45 25.42 13.70 -5.26
C THR A 45 26.00 12.29 -5.26
N VAL A 46 27.18 12.14 -4.65
CA VAL A 46 27.81 10.84 -4.37
C VAL A 46 28.02 10.68 -2.88
N ILE A 47 28.04 9.43 -2.41
CA ILE A 47 28.42 9.11 -1.04
C ILE A 47 29.94 8.90 -0.99
N THR A 48 30.63 9.72 -0.18
CA THR A 48 32.09 9.65 -0.01
C THR A 48 32.49 8.92 1.27
N ASP A 49 31.60 8.87 2.26
CA ASP A 49 31.79 8.12 3.50
C ASP A 49 30.44 7.68 4.12
N LEU A 50 30.50 6.70 5.01
CA LEU A 50 29.39 6.09 5.73
C LEU A 50 29.84 5.73 7.13
N ASN A 51 29.02 5.97 8.15
CA ASN A 51 29.29 5.54 9.52
C ASN A 51 27.99 5.21 10.27
N ILE A 52 28.10 4.50 11.40
CA ILE A 52 26.99 4.36 12.36
C ILE A 52 27.34 5.16 13.61
N GLN A 53 26.43 6.04 14.00
CA GLN A 53 26.48 6.74 15.28
C GLN A 53 25.62 5.99 16.30
N PHE A 54 26.18 5.70 17.47
CA PHE A 54 25.45 5.12 18.61
C PHE A 54 25.26 6.17 19.70
N GLY A 55 24.13 6.13 20.39
CA GLY A 55 23.93 6.90 21.61
C GLY A 55 22.75 6.44 22.44
N SER A 56 22.53 7.14 23.56
CA SER A 56 21.39 6.93 24.47
C SER A 56 20.25 7.88 24.10
N ALA A 57 19.01 7.39 24.11
CA ALA A 57 17.84 8.20 23.81
C ALA A 57 17.60 9.35 24.82
N PRO A 58 17.07 10.51 24.37
CA PRO A 58 17.02 10.96 22.98
C PRO A 58 18.35 11.62 22.57
N ILE A 59 18.84 11.33 21.35
CA ILE A 59 19.86 12.19 20.72
C ILE A 59 19.15 13.44 20.17
N ASP A 60 18.72 14.33 21.07
CA ASP A 60 18.09 15.61 20.70
C ASP A 60 19.10 16.66 20.24
N ASN A 61 20.40 16.40 20.41
CA ASN A 61 21.49 17.32 20.07
C ASN A 61 22.25 16.91 18.81
N TYR A 62 21.59 16.26 17.84
CA TYR A 62 22.18 16.08 16.53
C TYR A 62 22.08 17.39 15.74
N ALA A 63 23.15 18.19 15.77
CA ALA A 63 23.34 19.21 14.77
C ALA A 63 23.94 18.51 13.54
N ASP A 64 23.15 18.38 12.46
CA ASP A 64 23.66 18.06 11.13
C ASP A 64 24.90 18.92 10.92
N SER A 65 26.08 18.32 10.96
CA SER A 65 27.27 19.04 10.54
C SER A 65 27.13 19.28 9.05
N HIS A 66 27.70 20.36 8.49
CA HIS A 66 27.69 20.58 7.03
C HIS A 66 28.26 19.42 6.19
N LYS A 67 28.84 18.41 6.84
CA LYS A 67 29.55 17.29 6.23
C LYS A 67 28.80 15.95 6.30
N TRP A 68 28.11 15.67 7.40
CA TRP A 68 27.45 14.38 7.65
C TRP A 68 25.93 14.57 7.68
N HIS A 69 25.22 13.68 6.99
CA HIS A 69 23.77 13.65 6.93
C HIS A 69 23.25 12.36 7.54
N ARG A 70 22.31 12.46 8.48
CA ARG A 70 21.66 11.33 9.12
C ARG A 70 20.58 10.72 8.21
N ILE A 71 20.54 9.39 8.14
CA ILE A 71 19.37 8.65 7.63
C ILE A 71 18.40 8.49 8.79
N GLU A 72 17.19 9.03 8.63
CA GLU A 72 16.20 9.22 9.70
C GLU A 72 15.41 7.95 10.00
N LYS A 73 16.17 6.90 10.38
CA LYS A 73 15.70 5.58 10.76
C LYS A 73 16.56 5.08 11.92
N ASP A 74 15.94 4.90 13.08
CA ASP A 74 16.60 4.26 14.21
C ASP A 74 16.88 2.80 13.85
N LEU A 75 18.15 2.41 13.83
CA LEU A 75 18.59 1.08 13.45
C LEU A 75 18.12 -0.01 14.43
N TYR A 76 17.66 0.37 15.62
CA TYR A 76 17.02 -0.52 16.58
C TYR A 76 15.49 -0.50 16.54
N LEU A 77 14.89 0.31 15.67
CA LEU A 77 13.43 0.48 15.54
C LEU A 77 12.74 0.75 16.88
N HIS A 78 13.39 1.52 17.76
CA HIS A 78 12.86 1.91 19.06
C HIS A 78 12.57 0.74 20.03
N THR A 79 13.11 -0.44 19.76
CA THR A 79 12.92 -1.65 20.60
C THR A 79 13.83 -1.67 21.84
N THR A 80 14.73 -0.69 21.97
CA THR A 80 15.66 -0.54 23.09
C THR A 80 15.89 0.94 23.41
N TYR A 81 16.43 1.22 24.62
CA TYR A 81 16.86 2.55 25.02
C TYR A 81 18.10 3.06 24.27
N GLN A 82 18.90 2.14 23.75
CA GLN A 82 20.03 2.49 22.89
C GLN A 82 19.48 2.82 21.50
N GLN A 83 19.98 3.88 20.90
CA GLN A 83 19.65 4.26 19.54
C GLN A 83 20.90 4.22 18.67
N ALA A 84 20.70 3.96 17.38
CA ALA A 84 21.76 4.05 16.40
C ALA A 84 21.21 4.58 15.08
N TRP A 85 22.02 5.37 14.37
CA TRP A 85 21.65 5.93 13.08
C TRP A 85 22.79 5.75 12.09
N LEU A 86 22.40 5.55 10.84
CA LEU A 86 23.32 5.57 9.72
C LEU A 86 23.56 7.02 9.30
N GLU A 87 24.82 7.41 9.12
CA GLU A 87 25.22 8.74 8.67
C GLU A 87 26.04 8.62 7.39
N VAL A 88 25.81 9.52 6.44
CA VAL A 88 26.52 9.57 5.17
C VAL A 88 27.19 10.91 4.96
N GLU A 89 28.43 10.88 4.45
CA GLU A 89 29.08 12.05 3.89
C GLU A 89 28.73 12.13 2.41
N GLN A 90 28.25 13.29 1.96
CA GLN A 90 27.85 13.51 0.58
C GLN A 90 28.67 14.63 -0.06
N LYS A 91 28.95 14.49 -1.35
CA LYS A 91 29.58 15.53 -2.16
C LYS A 91 28.87 15.65 -3.50
N GLN A 92 28.69 16.88 -3.99
CA GLN A 92 28.17 17.06 -5.34
C GLN A 92 29.20 16.57 -6.35
N VAL A 93 28.73 15.91 -7.42
CA VAL A 93 29.62 15.43 -8.49
C VAL A 93 30.37 16.58 -9.15
N ALA A 94 29.79 17.78 -9.20
CA ALA A 94 30.44 18.99 -9.71
C ALA A 94 31.67 19.43 -8.89
N ASP A 95 31.71 19.07 -7.61
CA ASP A 95 32.81 19.43 -6.70
C ASP A 95 33.91 18.34 -6.65
N LEU A 96 33.70 17.20 -7.32
CA LEU A 96 34.67 16.11 -7.35
C LEU A 96 35.85 16.41 -8.28
N THR A 97 37.05 16.11 -7.81
CA THR A 97 38.28 16.16 -8.60
C THR A 97 38.84 14.75 -8.84
N LEU A 98 39.67 14.59 -9.88
CA LEU A 98 40.36 13.32 -10.12
C LEU A 98 41.25 13.00 -8.90
N GLY A 99 41.06 11.81 -8.31
CA GLY A 99 41.76 11.40 -7.08
C GLY A 99 40.96 11.61 -5.79
N ASP A 100 39.77 12.24 -5.83
CA ASP A 100 38.86 12.20 -4.69
C ASP A 100 38.38 10.75 -4.47
N LEU A 101 38.46 10.26 -3.23
CA LEU A 101 37.99 8.93 -2.88
C LEU A 101 36.46 8.88 -2.81
N VAL A 102 35.87 7.97 -3.58
CA VAL A 102 34.42 7.74 -3.62
C VAL A 102 34.10 6.28 -3.30
N ILE A 103 32.93 6.03 -2.69
CA ILE A 103 32.49 4.66 -2.39
C ILE A 103 32.02 3.99 -3.69
N THR A 104 32.59 2.83 -3.99
CA THR A 104 32.22 2.02 -5.17
C THR A 104 31.56 0.69 -4.82
N ALA A 105 31.67 0.26 -3.54
CA ALA A 105 30.93 -0.87 -3.03
C ALA A 105 30.77 -0.77 -1.51
N VAL A 106 29.62 -1.26 -1.03
CA VAL A 106 29.31 -1.47 0.39
C VAL A 106 29.04 -2.96 0.61
N ARG A 107 29.61 -3.53 1.67
CA ARG A 107 29.39 -4.90 2.12
C ARG A 107 29.14 -4.91 3.62
N VAL A 108 28.48 -5.96 4.09
CA VAL A 108 28.26 -6.21 5.51
C VAL A 108 28.66 -7.65 5.79
N ASP A 109 29.80 -7.84 6.45
CA ASP A 109 30.43 -9.15 6.64
C ASP A 109 31.27 -9.16 7.92
N GLU A 110 31.32 -10.28 8.64
CA GLU A 110 32.14 -10.41 9.87
C GLU A 110 33.64 -10.23 9.59
N GLN A 111 34.08 -10.58 8.40
CA GLN A 111 35.46 -10.51 7.96
C GLN A 111 35.58 -9.58 6.76
N SER A 112 36.79 -9.02 6.57
CA SER A 112 37.08 -8.20 5.40
C SER A 112 36.80 -8.98 4.11
N PRO A 113 36.04 -8.41 3.15
CA PRO A 113 35.79 -9.06 1.88
C PRO A 113 37.08 -9.40 1.14
N ALA A 114 37.08 -10.49 0.37
CA ALA A 114 38.21 -10.86 -0.47
C ALA A 114 38.53 -9.73 -1.46
N SER A 115 39.73 -9.13 -1.35
CA SER A 115 40.18 -8.04 -2.20
C SER A 115 41.02 -8.54 -3.39
N ARG A 116 40.88 -7.87 -4.53
CA ARG A 116 41.87 -8.01 -5.62
C ARG A 116 43.14 -7.26 -5.23
N ALA A 117 44.24 -7.51 -5.95
CA ALA A 117 45.48 -6.76 -5.75
C ALA A 117 45.19 -5.25 -5.89
N ASN A 118 45.59 -4.47 -4.88
CA ASN A 118 45.39 -3.02 -4.73
C ASN A 118 43.97 -2.55 -4.34
N GLU A 119 43.08 -3.43 -3.89
CA GLU A 119 41.82 -3.03 -3.26
C GLU A 119 41.96 -3.04 -1.73
N GLN A 120 41.63 -1.92 -1.08
CA GLN A 120 41.62 -1.80 0.37
C GLN A 120 40.18 -1.54 0.84
N TRP A 121 39.68 -2.45 1.67
CA TRP A 121 38.39 -2.29 2.33
C TRP A 121 38.58 -1.59 3.67
N GLU A 122 37.76 -0.57 3.91
CA GLU A 122 37.73 0.14 5.19
C GLU A 122 36.56 -0.37 6.04
N SER A 123 36.83 -0.70 7.30
CA SER A 123 35.80 -1.13 8.26
C SER A 123 35.07 0.08 8.86
N ARG A 124 33.79 -0.11 9.16
CA ARG A 124 32.92 0.77 9.94
C ARG A 124 32.12 -0.08 10.93
N PRO A 125 31.52 0.51 11.98
CA PRO A 125 30.68 -0.23 12.92
C PRO A 125 29.53 -0.97 12.22
N GLY A 126 29.00 -2.01 12.86
CA GLY A 126 27.92 -2.83 12.28
C GLY A 126 28.40 -3.81 11.20
N ASN A 127 29.70 -4.16 11.21
CA ASN A 127 30.35 -5.02 10.20
C ASN A 127 30.30 -4.47 8.77
N ILE A 128 30.18 -3.15 8.62
CA ILE A 128 30.18 -2.48 7.33
C ILE A 128 31.61 -2.43 6.78
N TRP A 129 31.77 -2.77 5.50
CA TRP A 129 33.01 -2.63 4.74
C TRP A 129 32.79 -1.73 3.52
N LEU A 130 33.63 -0.71 3.36
CA LEU A 130 33.59 0.24 2.26
C LEU A 130 34.77 0.01 1.33
N LEU A 131 34.51 -0.12 0.03
CA LEU A 131 35.56 -0.07 -1.00
C LEU A 131 35.58 1.32 -1.61
N LYS A 132 36.61 2.09 -1.27
CA LYS A 132 36.84 3.42 -1.84
C LYS A 132 37.83 3.35 -2.99
N LYS A 133 37.58 4.10 -4.07
CA LYS A 133 38.45 4.22 -5.23
C LYS A 133 38.56 5.68 -5.65
N ASP A 134 39.65 6.03 -6.32
CA ASP A 134 39.81 7.35 -6.93
C ASP A 134 38.69 7.58 -7.95
N TYR A 135 38.05 8.74 -7.87
CA TYR A 135 37.10 9.16 -8.86
C TYR A 135 37.81 9.33 -10.22
N ASN A 136 37.34 8.59 -11.22
CA ASN A 136 37.92 8.52 -12.56
C ASN A 136 37.07 9.26 -13.62
N GLY A 137 36.03 9.98 -13.20
CA GLY A 137 35.08 10.66 -14.09
C GLY A 137 33.86 9.83 -14.51
N ASP A 138 33.79 8.54 -14.16
CA ASP A 138 32.63 7.69 -14.40
C ASP A 138 31.80 7.49 -13.13
N ALA A 139 30.61 8.08 -13.11
CA ALA A 139 29.68 7.94 -11.99
C ALA A 139 28.97 6.59 -11.93
N GLY A 140 29.00 5.77 -13.00
CA GLY A 140 28.18 4.55 -13.11
C GLY A 140 28.42 3.51 -12.02
N ALA A 141 29.67 3.38 -11.56
CA ALA A 141 30.06 2.42 -10.52
C ALA A 141 30.10 3.00 -9.09
N ILE A 142 29.73 4.27 -8.92
CA ILE A 142 29.82 4.98 -7.64
C ILE A 142 28.50 4.85 -6.88
N VAL A 143 28.57 4.69 -5.57
CA VAL A 143 27.40 4.75 -4.70
C VAL A 143 26.91 6.19 -4.62
N THR A 144 25.71 6.45 -5.13
CA THR A 144 25.08 7.78 -5.15
C THR A 144 24.06 7.96 -4.05
N SER A 145 23.53 6.87 -3.49
CA SER A 145 22.59 6.93 -2.38
C SER A 145 22.64 5.67 -1.54
N ILE A 146 22.34 5.83 -0.25
CA ILE A 146 22.25 4.77 0.74
C ILE A 146 20.99 5.01 1.57
N ASP A 147 20.33 3.93 1.96
CA ASP A 147 19.16 3.92 2.82
C ASP A 147 19.17 2.61 3.65
N VAL A 148 18.26 2.48 4.60
CA VAL A 148 18.13 1.30 5.47
C VAL A 148 16.74 0.72 5.34
N LEU A 149 16.65 -0.59 5.16
CA LEU A 149 15.39 -1.34 5.19
C LEU A 149 15.46 -2.40 6.30
N PHE A 150 14.31 -2.80 6.81
CA PHE A 150 14.21 -3.63 8.00
C PHE A 150 13.48 -4.95 7.72
N GLY A 151 13.88 -5.99 8.43
CA GLY A 151 13.31 -7.33 8.32
C GLY A 151 14.25 -8.32 7.61
N THR A 152 14.17 -9.60 7.99
CA THR A 152 14.89 -10.68 7.31
C THR A 152 14.37 -10.87 5.88
N ASP A 153 13.09 -10.56 5.68
CA ASP A 153 12.31 -10.59 4.46
C ASP A 153 12.27 -9.25 3.70
N ALA A 154 13.09 -8.26 4.10
CA ALA A 154 13.18 -6.97 3.42
C ALA A 154 13.53 -7.11 1.94
N VAL A 155 12.94 -6.25 1.11
CA VAL A 155 13.18 -6.14 -0.34
C VAL A 155 13.19 -4.68 -0.77
N ASP A 156 13.89 -4.37 -1.87
CA ASP A 156 13.93 -3.01 -2.43
C ASP A 156 13.46 -3.02 -3.89
N PRO A 157 12.21 -2.63 -4.17
CA PRO A 157 11.65 -2.61 -5.52
C PRO A 157 12.06 -1.35 -6.32
N ARG A 158 12.84 -0.44 -5.75
CA ARG A 158 13.22 0.80 -6.44
C ARG A 158 14.22 0.50 -7.58
N PRO A 159 14.04 1.06 -8.80
CA PRO A 159 14.97 0.87 -9.90
C PRO A 159 16.40 1.30 -9.57
N GLY A 160 17.37 0.42 -9.82
CA GLY A 160 18.81 0.67 -9.61
C GLY A 160 19.27 0.57 -8.15
N TRP A 161 18.38 0.26 -7.21
CA TRP A 161 18.75 -0.04 -5.83
C TRP A 161 19.11 -1.52 -5.67
N THR A 162 19.97 -1.80 -4.71
CA THR A 162 20.41 -3.15 -4.38
C THR A 162 20.52 -3.27 -2.88
N LEU A 163 19.69 -4.16 -2.31
CA LEU A 163 19.74 -4.51 -0.90
C LEU A 163 21.00 -5.35 -0.63
N VAL A 164 21.79 -4.94 0.37
CA VAL A 164 22.88 -5.75 0.91
C VAL A 164 22.25 -6.88 1.72
N TYR A 165 22.58 -8.13 1.35
CA TYR A 165 21.91 -9.32 1.87
C TYR A 165 22.06 -9.48 3.39
N SER A 166 23.29 -9.37 3.88
CA SER A 166 23.62 -9.53 5.30
C SER A 166 23.12 -8.32 6.12
N PRO A 167 22.48 -8.55 7.28
CA PRO A 167 22.08 -7.48 8.17
C PRO A 167 23.27 -6.85 8.89
N LEU A 168 23.09 -5.60 9.33
CA LEU A 168 24.04 -4.91 10.19
C LEU A 168 24.24 -5.69 11.48
N ALA A 169 25.51 -5.85 11.88
CA ALA A 169 25.86 -6.49 13.14
C ALA A 169 25.62 -5.52 14.31
N LEU A 170 24.37 -5.44 14.72
CA LEU A 170 23.90 -4.65 15.86
C LEU A 170 23.58 -5.60 17.01
N ASN A 171 23.89 -5.21 18.25
CA ASN A 171 23.51 -5.97 19.45
C ASN A 171 22.03 -5.72 19.80
N ALA A 172 21.14 -5.85 18.80
CA ALA A 172 19.71 -5.62 18.94
C ALA A 172 19.02 -6.81 19.65
N PRO A 173 17.87 -6.59 20.30
CA PRO A 173 17.05 -7.67 20.81
C PRO A 173 16.66 -8.66 19.70
N PRO A 174 16.58 -9.99 19.96
CA PRO A 174 16.24 -10.99 18.94
C PRO A 174 14.90 -10.76 18.23
N GLU A 175 13.95 -10.13 18.90
CA GLU A 175 12.62 -9.78 18.40
C GLU A 175 12.60 -8.54 17.49
N ALA A 176 13.66 -7.72 17.50
CA ALA A 176 13.74 -6.53 16.69
C ALA A 176 14.00 -6.90 15.21
N PRO A 177 13.23 -6.36 14.25
CA PRO A 177 13.54 -6.56 12.84
C PRO A 177 14.96 -6.09 12.51
N VAL A 178 15.73 -6.94 11.84
CA VAL A 178 17.13 -6.65 11.50
C VAL A 178 17.23 -5.48 10.52
N ALA A 179 18.20 -4.59 10.72
CA ALA A 179 18.50 -3.50 9.81
C ALA A 179 19.43 -3.95 8.67
N LYS A 180 19.10 -3.63 7.42
CA LYS A 180 19.87 -3.93 6.21
C LYS A 180 20.14 -2.66 5.41
N ILE A 181 21.36 -2.52 4.91
CA ILE A 181 21.71 -1.41 4.02
C ILE A 181 21.16 -1.70 2.62
N THR A 182 20.58 -0.69 1.97
CA THR A 182 20.32 -0.70 0.53
C THR A 182 21.04 0.46 -0.14
N VAL A 183 21.63 0.20 -1.31
CA VAL A 183 22.48 1.15 -2.03
C VAL A 183 22.01 1.34 -3.47
N ARG A 184 22.17 2.56 -3.99
CA ARG A 184 22.05 2.82 -5.43
C ARG A 184 23.39 3.21 -6.01
N HIS A 185 23.72 2.62 -7.16
CA HIS A 185 24.90 2.98 -7.92
C HIS A 185 24.53 3.87 -9.11
N GLY A 186 25.40 4.83 -9.41
CA GLY A 186 25.27 5.71 -10.55
C GLY A 186 24.03 6.59 -10.54
N ARG A 187 23.70 7.10 -11.72
CA ARG A 187 22.57 8.01 -11.89
C ARG A 187 21.26 7.28 -11.59
N PRO A 188 20.27 7.98 -11.01
CA PRO A 188 18.94 7.42 -10.82
C PRO A 188 18.42 6.89 -12.16
N ALA A 189 18.04 5.62 -12.19
CA ALA A 189 17.43 5.05 -13.36
C ALA A 189 16.10 5.77 -13.62
N ALA A 190 15.83 6.12 -14.88
CA ALA A 190 14.51 6.57 -15.26
C ALA A 190 13.51 5.47 -14.92
N ARG A 191 12.34 5.85 -14.42
CA ARG A 191 11.23 4.92 -14.22
C ARG A 191 10.94 4.20 -15.54
N PRO A 192 10.97 2.84 -15.58
CA PRO A 192 10.79 2.07 -16.82
C PRO A 192 9.43 2.29 -17.47
N ASP A 193 8.46 2.77 -16.69
CA ASP A 193 7.10 3.07 -17.11
C ASP A 193 6.90 4.55 -17.50
N ARG A 194 7.95 5.34 -17.75
CA ARG A 194 7.82 6.74 -18.20
C ARG A 194 8.10 6.94 -19.71
N PRO A 195 7.26 7.70 -20.45
CA PRO A 195 5.97 8.24 -20.01
C PRO A 195 4.96 7.12 -19.76
N GLN A 196 4.09 7.33 -18.78
CA GLN A 196 3.10 6.32 -18.39
C GLN A 196 2.19 6.01 -19.56
N THR A 197 2.22 4.73 -19.99
CA THR A 197 1.33 4.27 -21.05
C THR A 197 -0.08 4.23 -20.49
N PRO A 198 -1.08 4.82 -21.18
CA PRO A 198 -2.47 4.74 -20.74
C PRO A 198 -2.90 3.28 -20.59
N LEU A 199 -3.67 2.96 -19.56
CA LEU A 199 -4.28 1.64 -19.41
C LEU A 199 -5.28 1.41 -20.55
N ARG A 200 -5.27 0.21 -21.12
CA ARG A 200 -6.10 -0.16 -22.26
C ARG A 200 -6.63 -1.57 -22.11
N ALA A 201 -7.86 -1.80 -22.55
CA ALA A 201 -8.30 -3.15 -22.84
C ALA A 201 -7.35 -3.82 -23.85
N ARG A 202 -7.19 -5.13 -23.67
CA ARG A 202 -6.41 -6.00 -24.55
C ARG A 202 -7.11 -6.13 -25.91
N VAL A 203 -6.48 -6.83 -26.84
CA VAL A 203 -6.99 -7.01 -28.21
C VAL A 203 -8.34 -7.73 -28.28
N ASP A 204 -8.66 -8.54 -27.27
CA ASP A 204 -9.94 -9.24 -27.11
C ASP A 204 -11.05 -8.36 -26.48
N GLY A 205 -10.76 -7.09 -26.19
CA GLY A 205 -11.68 -6.17 -25.54
C GLY A 205 -11.72 -6.27 -24.02
N LYS A 206 -10.97 -7.20 -23.41
CA LYS A 206 -11.01 -7.45 -21.97
C LYS A 206 -9.97 -6.63 -21.21
N PHE A 207 -10.27 -6.30 -19.97
CA PHE A 207 -9.36 -5.68 -19.02
C PHE A 207 -9.54 -6.35 -17.66
N LYS A 208 -8.46 -6.89 -17.10
CA LYS A 208 -8.50 -7.65 -15.85
C LYS A 208 -7.87 -6.88 -14.69
N ILE A 209 -8.62 -6.76 -13.61
CA ILE A 209 -8.19 -6.17 -12.34
C ILE A 209 -8.11 -7.27 -11.28
N VAL A 210 -6.97 -7.39 -10.61
CA VAL A 210 -6.85 -8.16 -9.37
C VAL A 210 -6.97 -7.20 -8.19
N GLN A 211 -7.90 -7.48 -7.28
CA GLN A 211 -8.07 -6.74 -6.02
C GLN A 211 -7.36 -7.49 -4.90
N ILE A 212 -6.36 -6.84 -4.30
CA ILE A 212 -5.65 -7.33 -3.11
C ILE A 212 -6.03 -6.41 -1.96
N SER A 213 -6.42 -7.00 -0.85
CA SER A 213 -6.89 -6.26 0.32
C SER A 213 -6.34 -6.89 1.59
N ASP A 214 -6.18 -6.07 2.63
CA ASP A 214 -5.97 -6.55 3.99
C ASP A 214 -4.75 -7.49 4.06
N THR A 215 -3.61 -7.05 3.50
CA THR A 215 -2.39 -7.86 3.56
C THR A 215 -1.82 -7.86 4.97
N HIS A 216 -2.03 -6.77 5.72
CA HIS A 216 -1.64 -6.64 7.13
C HIS A 216 -0.17 -7.02 7.35
N MET A 217 0.69 -6.64 6.40
CA MET A 217 2.11 -6.91 6.50
C MET A 217 2.72 -6.04 7.60
N VAL A 218 3.80 -6.51 8.21
CA VAL A 218 4.52 -5.80 9.28
C VAL A 218 5.96 -5.51 8.85
N THR A 219 6.76 -4.83 9.68
CA THR A 219 8.14 -4.49 9.30
C THR A 219 9.03 -5.74 9.18
N GLY A 220 8.84 -6.75 10.03
CA GLY A 220 9.48 -8.08 9.91
C GLY A 220 8.57 -9.12 9.24
N PRO A 221 8.85 -10.43 9.39
CA PRO A 221 8.10 -11.50 8.73
C PRO A 221 6.67 -11.72 9.27
N GLY A 222 6.31 -11.10 10.40
CA GLY A 222 4.99 -11.24 11.01
C GLY A 222 4.67 -12.65 11.51
N VAL A 223 3.46 -12.82 12.07
CA VAL A 223 3.03 -14.09 12.67
C VAL A 223 1.62 -14.43 12.19
N CYS A 224 1.46 -15.60 11.58
CA CYS A 224 0.17 -16.15 11.18
C CYS A 224 -0.25 -17.26 12.14
N LYS A 225 -1.45 -17.13 12.74
CA LYS A 225 -1.95 -18.04 13.80
C LYS A 225 -3.15 -18.88 13.38
N ASP A 226 -3.75 -18.57 12.24
CA ASP A 226 -5.05 -19.09 11.80
C ASP A 226 -5.03 -19.63 10.37
N ALA A 227 -3.85 -19.88 9.81
CA ALA A 227 -3.72 -20.62 8.56
C ALA A 227 -4.34 -22.02 8.68
N SER A 228 -4.86 -22.53 7.57
CA SER A 228 -5.43 -23.87 7.46
C SER A 228 -4.97 -24.55 6.17
N ASP A 229 -4.93 -25.88 6.16
CA ASP A 229 -4.68 -26.66 4.95
C ASP A 229 -5.90 -26.66 4.02
N ALA A 230 -5.78 -27.25 2.82
CA ALA A 230 -6.88 -27.29 1.84
C ALA A 230 -8.18 -27.97 2.33
N ASN A 231 -8.12 -28.75 3.41
CA ASN A 231 -9.27 -29.42 4.03
C ASN A 231 -9.83 -28.63 5.23
N GLY A 232 -9.33 -27.41 5.46
CA GLY A 232 -9.71 -26.56 6.57
C GLY A 232 -9.10 -26.97 7.92
N GLN A 233 -8.11 -27.87 7.94
CA GLN A 233 -7.45 -28.26 9.19
C GLN A 233 -6.44 -27.19 9.62
N PRO A 234 -6.41 -26.81 10.91
CA PRO A 234 -5.45 -25.84 11.44
C PRO A 234 -3.99 -26.21 11.12
N LEU A 235 -3.24 -25.24 10.60
CA LEU A 235 -1.79 -25.33 10.49
C LEU A 235 -1.10 -24.70 11.72
N PRO A 236 0.16 -25.11 12.02
CA PRO A 236 0.97 -24.47 13.05
C PRO A 236 1.22 -22.98 12.76
N GLU A 237 1.57 -22.25 13.81
CA GLU A 237 2.04 -20.86 13.68
C GLU A 237 3.24 -20.76 12.74
N SER A 238 3.27 -19.73 11.91
CA SER A 238 4.31 -19.51 10.90
C SER A 238 4.46 -18.03 10.55
N GLU A 239 5.48 -17.70 9.75
CA GLU A 239 5.70 -16.34 9.26
C GLU A 239 4.58 -15.91 8.30
N ALA A 240 3.95 -14.77 8.59
CA ALA A 240 2.80 -14.27 7.85
C ALA A 240 3.18 -13.69 6.48
N ASP A 241 4.13 -12.76 6.45
CA ASP A 241 4.42 -11.95 5.27
C ASP A 241 4.97 -12.78 4.10
N PRO A 242 5.86 -13.76 4.31
CA PRO A 242 6.27 -14.69 3.24
C PRO A 242 5.10 -15.50 2.66
N LEU A 243 4.10 -15.89 3.48
CA LEU A 243 2.90 -16.58 3.00
C LEU A 243 1.99 -15.64 2.20
N SER A 244 1.79 -14.41 2.67
CA SER A 244 1.08 -13.35 1.93
C SER A 244 1.72 -13.12 0.55
N VAL A 245 3.04 -12.91 0.50
CA VAL A 245 3.78 -12.71 -0.76
C VAL A 245 3.66 -13.94 -1.67
N LYS A 246 3.75 -15.16 -1.11
CA LYS A 246 3.59 -16.39 -1.89
C LYS A 246 2.21 -16.48 -2.53
N PHE A 247 1.15 -16.18 -1.78
CA PHE A 247 -0.22 -16.20 -2.30
C PHE A 247 -0.45 -15.10 -3.35
N ILE A 248 0.02 -13.87 -3.09
CA ILE A 248 -0.04 -12.77 -4.05
C ILE A 248 0.65 -13.17 -5.36
N ARG A 249 1.90 -13.66 -5.30
CA ARG A 249 2.63 -14.13 -6.50
C ARG A 249 1.83 -15.18 -7.26
N HIS A 250 1.25 -16.16 -6.57
CA HIS A 250 0.41 -17.18 -7.20
C HIS A 250 -0.79 -16.60 -7.94
N VAL A 251 -1.55 -15.68 -7.31
CA VAL A 251 -2.70 -15.03 -7.94
C VAL A 251 -2.27 -14.25 -9.18
N LEU A 252 -1.18 -13.48 -9.09
CA LEU A 252 -0.65 -12.71 -10.22
C LEU A 252 -0.23 -13.61 -11.38
N ASP A 253 0.41 -14.74 -11.10
CA ASP A 253 0.90 -15.68 -12.12
C ASP A 253 -0.26 -16.43 -12.80
N VAL A 254 -1.31 -16.81 -12.05
CA VAL A 254 -2.49 -17.47 -12.60
C VAL A 254 -3.38 -16.50 -13.38
N GLU A 255 -3.51 -15.26 -12.93
CA GLU A 255 -4.42 -14.29 -13.53
C GLU A 255 -3.83 -13.45 -14.65
N GLY A 256 -2.53 -13.10 -14.58
CA GLY A 256 -1.91 -12.15 -15.50
C GLY A 256 -2.72 -10.86 -15.63
N PRO A 257 -2.93 -10.09 -14.54
CA PRO A 257 -3.80 -8.92 -14.55
C PRO A 257 -3.20 -7.75 -15.33
N ASP A 258 -4.08 -6.90 -15.87
CA ASP A 258 -3.70 -5.63 -16.52
C ASP A 258 -3.52 -4.50 -15.48
N LEU A 259 -4.11 -4.66 -14.29
CA LEU A 259 -4.04 -3.74 -13.16
C LEU A 259 -4.22 -4.49 -11.84
N VAL A 260 -3.50 -4.06 -10.80
CA VAL A 260 -3.81 -4.43 -9.41
C VAL A 260 -4.37 -3.23 -8.66
N VAL A 261 -5.49 -3.41 -7.96
CA VAL A 261 -6.01 -2.43 -7.01
C VAL A 261 -5.75 -2.93 -5.60
N LEU A 262 -5.06 -2.12 -4.79
CA LEU A 262 -4.81 -2.42 -3.38
C LEU A 262 -5.87 -1.69 -2.54
N THR A 263 -6.83 -2.41 -1.95
CA THR A 263 -7.99 -1.82 -1.27
C THR A 263 -7.78 -1.55 0.21
N GLY A 264 -6.61 -1.02 0.59
CA GLY A 264 -6.29 -0.62 1.96
C GLY A 264 -5.83 -1.75 2.88
N ASP A 265 -5.35 -1.37 4.06
CA ASP A 265 -4.76 -2.22 5.09
C ASP A 265 -3.68 -3.14 4.53
N GLN A 266 -2.82 -2.54 3.72
CA GLN A 266 -1.64 -3.24 3.27
C GLN A 266 -0.64 -3.38 4.43
N LEU A 267 -0.60 -2.37 5.29
CA LEU A 267 0.13 -2.32 6.54
C LEU A 267 -0.80 -2.66 7.71
N HIS A 268 -0.26 -3.37 8.70
CA HIS A 268 -0.91 -3.59 9.99
C HIS A 268 -0.89 -2.29 10.85
N HIS A 269 -1.55 -2.26 12.01
CA HIS A 269 -1.49 -1.10 12.94
C HIS A 269 -0.17 -0.96 13.71
N ASP A 270 0.64 -2.01 13.77
CA ASP A 270 1.84 -2.09 14.62
C ASP A 270 3.12 -2.04 13.76
N ILE A 271 3.25 -0.98 12.97
CA ILE A 271 4.39 -0.80 12.05
C ILE A 271 5.50 -0.02 12.73
N LEU A 272 6.72 -0.55 12.62
CA LEU A 272 7.94 0.11 13.09
C LEU A 272 8.63 0.92 11.98
N ASP A 273 8.48 0.49 10.73
CA ASP A 273 8.94 1.21 9.53
C ASP A 273 8.00 0.93 8.36
N SER A 274 7.25 1.94 7.92
CA SER A 274 6.26 1.80 6.85
C SER A 274 6.89 1.56 5.48
N GLN A 275 8.09 2.09 5.21
CA GLN A 275 8.72 1.96 3.90
C GLN A 275 9.11 0.51 3.61
N SER A 276 9.77 -0.16 4.56
CA SER A 276 10.16 -1.57 4.43
C SER A 276 8.94 -2.45 4.19
N THR A 277 7.85 -2.21 4.90
CA THR A 277 6.59 -2.95 4.72
C THR A 277 5.96 -2.67 3.37
N LEU A 278 5.79 -1.41 2.97
CA LEU A 278 5.23 -1.04 1.66
C LEU A 278 6.02 -1.67 0.50
N PHE A 279 7.35 -1.73 0.62
CA PHE A 279 8.19 -2.34 -0.40
C PHE A 279 7.94 -3.84 -0.55
N LYS A 280 7.69 -4.57 0.55
CA LYS A 280 7.29 -5.98 0.50
C LYS A 280 5.96 -6.18 -0.22
N VAL A 281 4.97 -5.34 0.08
CA VAL A 281 3.63 -5.39 -0.53
C VAL A 281 3.71 -5.25 -2.05
N VAL A 282 4.46 -4.25 -2.54
CA VAL A 282 4.48 -3.88 -3.96
C VAL A 282 5.55 -4.59 -4.79
N ALA A 283 6.56 -5.21 -4.17
CA ALA A 283 7.64 -5.89 -4.88
C ALA A 283 7.14 -6.94 -5.89
N PRO A 284 6.18 -7.83 -5.58
CA PRO A 284 5.65 -8.79 -6.54
C PRO A 284 5.03 -8.15 -7.79
N LEU A 285 4.48 -6.93 -7.65
CA LEU A 285 3.85 -6.14 -8.73
C LEU A 285 4.92 -5.50 -9.61
N VAL A 286 5.91 -4.86 -8.97
CA VAL A 286 7.03 -4.19 -9.64
C VAL A 286 7.87 -5.19 -10.43
N GLU A 287 8.20 -6.35 -9.84
CA GLU A 287 8.94 -7.43 -10.50
C GLU A 287 8.26 -7.90 -11.80
N ARG A 288 6.92 -7.86 -11.84
CA ARG A 288 6.10 -8.29 -12.98
C ARG A 288 5.73 -7.16 -13.93
N SER A 289 6.18 -5.93 -13.65
CA SER A 289 5.79 -4.74 -14.42
C SER A 289 4.27 -4.52 -14.48
N ILE A 290 3.55 -4.89 -13.42
CA ILE A 290 2.10 -4.76 -13.33
C ILE A 290 1.77 -3.39 -12.73
N PRO A 291 1.00 -2.53 -13.43
CA PRO A 291 0.50 -1.29 -12.86
C PRO A 291 -0.35 -1.54 -11.62
N PHE A 292 -0.22 -0.68 -10.60
CA PHE A 292 -0.98 -0.82 -9.36
C PHE A 292 -1.53 0.50 -8.83
N ALA A 293 -2.70 0.43 -8.19
CA ALA A 293 -3.47 1.56 -7.69
C ALA A 293 -3.93 1.30 -6.24
N PRO A 294 -3.21 1.84 -5.23
CA PRO A 294 -3.58 1.72 -3.83
C PRO A 294 -4.57 2.79 -3.35
N VAL A 295 -5.48 2.40 -2.47
CA VAL A 295 -6.19 3.28 -1.53
C VAL A 295 -5.75 2.95 -0.11
N PHE A 296 -5.79 3.93 0.79
CA PHE A 296 -5.44 3.71 2.20
C PHE A 296 -6.62 3.12 2.98
N GLY A 297 -6.31 2.16 3.84
CA GLY A 297 -7.20 1.65 4.87
C GLY A 297 -6.99 2.31 6.22
N ASN A 298 -7.71 1.86 7.24
CA ASN A 298 -7.59 2.45 8.57
C ASN A 298 -6.25 2.12 9.23
N HIS A 299 -5.76 0.88 9.06
CA HIS A 299 -4.54 0.44 9.71
C HIS A 299 -3.27 1.01 9.07
N ASP A 300 -3.34 1.45 7.80
CA ASP A 300 -2.14 1.86 7.04
C ASP A 300 -1.36 3.01 7.70
N ASP A 301 -2.02 3.92 8.42
CA ASP A 301 -1.39 5.01 9.16
C ASP A 301 -1.65 4.99 10.68
N GLU A 302 -2.14 3.85 11.20
CA GLU A 302 -2.26 3.61 12.63
C GLU A 302 -0.90 3.20 13.23
N GLY A 303 -0.68 3.55 14.50
CA GLY A 303 0.51 3.18 15.26
C GLY A 303 1.50 4.32 15.51
N SER A 304 2.34 4.14 16.52
CA SER A 304 3.27 5.17 17.01
C SER A 304 4.41 5.49 16.04
N TYR A 305 4.76 4.58 15.12
CA TYR A 305 5.86 4.76 14.18
C TYR A 305 5.45 4.66 12.71
N ALA A 306 4.16 4.41 12.42
CA ALA A 306 3.65 4.48 11.06
C ALA A 306 3.80 5.89 10.48
N LEU A 307 4.21 5.94 9.21
CA LEU A 307 4.25 7.18 8.43
C LEU A 307 2.83 7.66 8.11
N SER A 308 2.63 8.97 8.02
CA SER A 308 1.35 9.51 7.55
C SER A 308 1.00 9.06 6.12
N ARG A 309 -0.29 9.07 5.76
CA ARG A 309 -0.75 8.77 4.39
C ARG A 309 -0.04 9.62 3.32
N ASN A 310 0.23 10.89 3.60
CA ASN A 310 0.97 11.78 2.68
C ASN A 310 2.41 11.31 2.47
N ALA A 311 3.10 10.96 3.55
CA ALA A 311 4.46 10.42 3.53
C ALA A 311 4.53 9.10 2.74
N GLN A 312 3.58 8.20 2.97
CA GLN A 312 3.47 6.95 2.22
C GLN A 312 3.15 7.19 0.74
N MET A 313 2.30 8.16 0.40
CA MET A 313 2.00 8.54 -0.99
C MET A 313 3.25 9.05 -1.73
N GLN A 314 4.14 9.78 -1.05
CA GLN A 314 5.42 10.21 -1.64
C GLN A 314 6.35 9.01 -1.93
N ILE A 315 6.37 8.01 -1.04
CA ILE A 315 7.10 6.76 -1.28
C ILE A 315 6.52 6.06 -2.52
N LEU A 316 5.20 5.89 -2.59
CA LEU A 316 4.50 5.25 -3.71
C LEU A 316 4.76 5.98 -5.05
N ASP A 317 4.76 7.32 -5.08
CA ASP A 317 5.04 8.09 -6.29
C ASP A 317 6.47 7.87 -6.83
N SER A 318 7.41 7.54 -5.95
CA SER A 318 8.79 7.20 -6.34
C SER A 318 8.92 5.83 -7.01
N LEU A 319 7.94 4.93 -6.84
CA LEU A 319 7.99 3.56 -7.32
C LEU A 319 7.51 3.42 -8.77
N PRO A 320 8.11 2.50 -9.56
CA PRO A 320 7.67 2.21 -10.92
C PRO A 320 6.29 1.56 -10.91
N PHE A 321 5.52 1.74 -11.99
CA PHE A 321 4.19 1.16 -12.19
C PHE A 321 3.10 1.65 -11.21
N ASN A 322 3.43 2.47 -10.22
CA ASN A 322 2.44 3.14 -9.38
C ASN A 322 1.55 4.08 -10.20
N LEU A 323 0.24 3.99 -9.97
CA LEU A 323 -0.80 4.87 -10.53
C LEU A 323 -1.43 5.79 -9.47
N ALA A 324 -1.10 5.59 -8.18
CA ALA A 324 -1.61 6.40 -7.08
C ALA A 324 -1.24 7.87 -7.25
N ARG A 325 -2.14 8.74 -6.77
CA ARG A 325 -1.92 10.18 -6.73
C ARG A 325 -2.54 10.71 -5.44
N ALA A 326 -1.90 11.70 -4.84
CA ALA A 326 -2.60 12.51 -3.85
C ALA A 326 -3.79 13.19 -4.53
N GLY A 327 -4.95 13.16 -3.86
CA GLY A 327 -6.15 13.84 -4.30
C GLY A 327 -6.03 15.37 -4.28
N PRO A 328 -7.07 16.09 -4.72
CA PRO A 328 -7.09 17.54 -4.65
C PRO A 328 -6.89 18.03 -3.21
N ALA A 329 -6.10 19.10 -3.03
CA ALA A 329 -5.76 19.63 -1.71
C ALA A 329 -6.97 20.09 -0.86
N ASN A 330 -8.13 20.32 -1.50
CA ASN A 330 -9.38 20.72 -0.86
C ASN A 330 -10.39 19.56 -0.70
N THR A 331 -9.93 18.32 -0.79
CA THR A 331 -10.71 17.11 -0.58
C THR A 331 -10.17 16.36 0.63
N ASP A 332 -11.06 15.94 1.54
CA ASP A 332 -10.68 15.16 2.72
C ASP A 332 -10.07 13.81 2.33
N GLY A 333 -9.01 13.39 3.03
CA GLY A 333 -8.27 12.15 2.74
C GLY A 333 -7.20 12.34 1.66
N VAL A 334 -6.28 11.38 1.53
CA VAL A 334 -5.12 11.51 0.64
C VAL A 334 -5.34 10.73 -0.67
N SER A 335 -5.86 9.51 -0.58
CA SER A 335 -5.96 8.57 -1.72
C SER A 335 -7.23 8.74 -2.56
N ASN A 336 -7.64 9.99 -2.84
CA ASN A 336 -8.81 10.31 -3.68
C ASN A 336 -8.39 10.64 -5.12
N TYR A 337 -8.50 9.68 -6.04
CA TYR A 337 -8.12 9.88 -7.45
C TYR A 337 -8.93 9.01 -8.40
N HIS A 338 -8.75 9.21 -9.71
CA HIS A 338 -9.42 8.39 -10.71
C HIS A 338 -8.44 7.90 -11.79
N ILE A 339 -8.79 6.78 -12.39
CA ILE A 339 -8.04 6.17 -13.50
C ILE A 339 -9.01 5.91 -14.65
N GLN A 340 -8.65 6.32 -15.86
CA GLN A 340 -9.39 5.95 -17.06
C GLN A 340 -8.72 4.79 -17.79
N ILE A 341 -9.52 3.79 -18.13
CA ILE A 341 -9.11 2.66 -18.98
C ILE A 341 -9.68 2.92 -20.37
N LEU A 342 -8.83 2.95 -21.38
CA LEU A 342 -9.24 3.13 -22.76
C LEU A 342 -9.66 1.79 -23.37
N GLY A 343 -10.51 1.85 -24.40
CA GLY A 343 -10.77 0.68 -25.22
C GLY A 343 -9.50 0.18 -25.91
N SER A 344 -9.61 -1.01 -26.52
CA SER A 344 -8.52 -1.65 -27.25
C SER A 344 -7.90 -0.71 -28.28
N ALA A 345 -6.57 -0.74 -28.39
CA ALA A 345 -5.85 0.09 -29.34
C ALA A 345 -6.39 -0.13 -30.78
N PRO A 346 -6.52 0.93 -31.59
CA PRO A 346 -6.06 2.30 -31.37
C PRO A 346 -7.12 3.24 -30.74
N SER A 347 -8.20 2.72 -30.14
CA SER A 347 -9.31 3.54 -29.66
C SER A 347 -8.88 4.59 -28.62
N PRO A 348 -9.21 5.89 -28.81
CA PRO A 348 -8.97 6.93 -27.81
C PRO A 348 -10.10 7.04 -26.77
N VAL A 349 -11.11 6.18 -26.85
CA VAL A 349 -12.34 6.28 -26.04
C VAL A 349 -12.15 5.55 -24.71
N PRO A 350 -12.35 6.22 -23.56
CA PRO A 350 -12.41 5.55 -22.26
C PRO A 350 -13.56 4.54 -22.21
N MET A 351 -13.25 3.26 -21.99
CA MET A 351 -14.24 2.22 -21.73
C MET A 351 -14.67 2.20 -20.27
N ALA A 352 -13.79 2.59 -19.35
CA ALA A 352 -14.09 2.59 -17.93
C ALA A 352 -13.39 3.72 -17.17
N THR A 353 -13.98 4.11 -16.04
CA THR A 353 -13.37 4.98 -15.03
C THR A 353 -13.40 4.26 -13.69
N LEU A 354 -12.24 4.16 -13.04
CA LEU A 354 -12.11 3.68 -11.67
C LEU A 354 -11.98 4.90 -10.76
N TYR A 355 -12.83 4.99 -9.74
CA TYR A 355 -12.73 5.97 -8.66
C TYR A 355 -12.09 5.30 -7.45
N LEU A 356 -10.99 5.85 -6.98
CA LEU A 356 -10.23 5.38 -5.82
C LEU A 356 -10.51 6.39 -4.71
N ILE A 357 -11.06 5.92 -3.59
CA ILE A 357 -11.64 6.79 -2.56
C ILE A 357 -11.02 6.47 -1.21
N ASP A 358 -10.55 7.52 -0.55
CA ASP A 358 -10.01 7.43 0.79
C ASP A 358 -11.16 7.31 1.80
N SER A 359 -11.36 6.13 2.38
CA SER A 359 -12.43 5.90 3.35
C SER A 359 -12.06 6.30 4.79
N HIS A 360 -10.96 7.04 4.97
CA HIS A 360 -10.44 7.46 6.28
C HIS A 360 -10.04 6.27 7.18
N GLY A 361 -10.28 6.38 8.48
CA GLY A 361 -9.94 5.39 9.50
C GLY A 361 -10.88 5.45 10.70
N GLN A 362 -10.53 4.72 11.75
CA GLN A 362 -11.32 4.63 12.97
C GLN A 362 -11.42 5.99 13.69
N ILE A 363 -12.57 6.27 14.31
CA ILE A 363 -12.80 7.44 15.15
C ILE A 363 -13.30 7.03 16.54
N PRO A 364 -13.03 7.84 17.59
CA PRO A 364 -13.64 7.64 18.90
C PRO A 364 -15.16 7.84 18.82
N SER A 365 -15.93 6.96 19.47
CA SER A 365 -17.38 7.10 19.60
C SER A 365 -17.89 6.40 20.86
N GLU A 366 -18.87 7.01 21.53
CA GLU A 366 -19.53 6.46 22.72
C GLU A 366 -20.78 5.63 22.38
N VAL A 367 -21.26 5.73 21.13
CA VAL A 367 -22.50 5.10 20.67
C VAL A 367 -22.23 3.80 19.92
N HIS A 368 -21.19 3.80 19.09
CA HIS A 368 -20.74 2.65 18.32
C HIS A 368 -19.22 2.56 18.51
N ASN A 369 -18.69 1.39 18.86
CA ASN A 369 -17.25 1.24 19.10
C ASN A 369 -16.80 -0.16 18.67
N PRO A 370 -15.89 -0.28 17.68
CA PRO A 370 -15.30 0.81 16.89
C PRO A 370 -16.33 1.59 16.07
N ASP A 371 -16.00 2.81 15.65
CA ASP A 371 -16.74 3.58 14.64
C ASP A 371 -15.74 4.19 13.67
N TYR A 372 -16.19 4.59 12.49
CA TYR A 372 -15.32 5.00 11.39
C TYR A 372 -15.74 6.35 10.83
N LYS A 373 -14.76 7.15 10.41
CA LYS A 373 -15.05 8.46 9.81
C LYS A 373 -15.76 8.26 8.46
N PRO A 374 -16.99 8.78 8.27
CA PRO A 374 -17.72 8.58 7.02
C PRO A 374 -17.07 9.35 5.87
N ILE A 375 -17.46 9.02 4.64
CA ILE A 375 -17.11 9.81 3.45
C ILE A 375 -17.62 11.24 3.60
N GLN A 376 -16.74 12.21 3.42
CA GLN A 376 -17.00 13.63 3.70
C GLN A 376 -17.64 14.35 2.51
N PRO A 377 -18.42 15.44 2.75
CA PRO A 377 -19.04 16.22 1.67
C PRO A 377 -18.06 16.72 0.59
N SER A 378 -16.82 17.01 0.96
CA SER A 378 -15.76 17.42 0.02
C SER A 378 -15.41 16.31 -0.99
N GLN A 379 -15.40 15.05 -0.56
CA GLN A 379 -15.17 13.87 -1.40
C GLN A 379 -16.36 13.58 -2.30
N ILE A 380 -17.58 13.66 -1.76
CA ILE A 380 -18.83 13.53 -2.53
C ILE A 380 -18.86 14.56 -3.66
N LYS A 381 -18.58 15.83 -3.33
CA LYS A 381 -18.51 16.91 -4.32
C LYS A 381 -17.44 16.66 -5.38
N TRP A 382 -16.25 16.23 -4.96
CA TRP A 382 -15.17 15.89 -5.90
C TRP A 382 -15.57 14.78 -6.87
N LEU A 383 -16.22 13.71 -6.38
CA LEU A 383 -16.69 12.60 -7.21
C LEU A 383 -17.71 13.10 -8.25
N ILE A 384 -18.72 13.87 -7.81
CA ILE A 384 -19.75 14.45 -8.68
C ILE A 384 -19.13 15.31 -9.78
N ASP A 385 -18.28 16.27 -9.40
CA ASP A 385 -17.65 17.20 -10.35
C ASP A 385 -16.77 16.45 -11.36
N THR A 386 -15.96 15.50 -10.87
CA THR A 386 -15.07 14.68 -11.69
C THR A 386 -15.88 13.80 -12.65
N SER A 387 -16.89 13.08 -12.15
CA SER A 387 -17.76 12.22 -12.93
C SER A 387 -18.45 12.98 -14.07
N ARG A 388 -19.07 14.11 -13.76
CA ARG A 388 -19.77 14.94 -14.76
C ARG A 388 -18.82 15.53 -15.79
N ALA A 389 -17.64 16.00 -15.37
CA ALA A 389 -16.63 16.50 -16.29
C ALA A 389 -16.14 15.41 -17.26
N LEU A 390 -15.86 14.21 -16.74
CA LEU A 390 -15.45 13.07 -17.58
C LEU A 390 -16.57 12.59 -18.50
N ARG A 391 -17.83 12.56 -18.02
CA ARG A 391 -19.01 12.22 -18.82
C ARG A 391 -19.16 13.18 -19.99
N LYS A 392 -19.12 14.49 -19.73
CA LYS A 392 -19.15 15.54 -20.76
C LYS A 392 -18.00 15.39 -21.76
N ALA A 393 -16.78 15.13 -21.30
CA ALA A 393 -15.63 14.93 -22.18
C ALA A 393 -15.78 13.72 -23.12
N ARG A 394 -16.58 12.71 -22.73
CA ARG A 394 -16.85 11.51 -23.53
C ARG A 394 -17.98 11.68 -24.55
N GLU A 395 -18.87 12.67 -24.41
CA GLU A 395 -20.03 12.87 -25.30
C GLU A 395 -19.63 12.93 -26.78
N LYS A 396 -18.47 13.52 -27.09
CA LYS A 396 -17.91 13.60 -28.46
C LYS A 396 -17.72 12.23 -29.13
N TYR A 397 -17.60 11.16 -28.36
CA TYR A 397 -17.40 9.80 -28.86
C TYR A 397 -18.70 9.02 -29.07
N LYS A 398 -19.85 9.54 -28.60
CA LYS A 398 -21.17 8.87 -28.71
C LYS A 398 -21.19 7.42 -28.21
N SER A 399 -20.34 7.08 -27.24
CA SER A 399 -20.30 5.74 -26.62
C SER A 399 -21.28 5.68 -25.45
N SER A 400 -22.17 4.68 -25.46
CA SER A 400 -23.17 4.46 -24.40
C SER A 400 -22.78 3.38 -23.39
N LYS A 401 -21.61 2.74 -23.54
CA LYS A 401 -21.21 1.55 -22.75
C LYS A 401 -20.05 1.82 -21.79
N HIS A 402 -19.97 3.01 -21.22
CA HIS A 402 -18.91 3.36 -20.28
C HIS A 402 -19.19 2.79 -18.90
N LEU A 403 -18.20 2.11 -18.30
CA LEU A 403 -18.32 1.50 -16.98
C LEU A 403 -17.65 2.36 -15.91
N SER A 404 -18.35 2.68 -14.83
CA SER A 404 -17.76 3.37 -13.68
C SER A 404 -17.72 2.45 -12.48
N LEU A 405 -16.55 2.25 -11.87
CA LEU A 405 -16.38 1.45 -10.66
C LEU A 405 -15.76 2.32 -9.56
N ALA A 406 -16.05 2.01 -8.31
CA ALA A 406 -15.37 2.61 -7.16
C ALA A 406 -14.61 1.54 -6.35
N PHE A 407 -13.49 1.92 -5.77
CA PHE A 407 -12.74 1.11 -4.81
C PHE A 407 -12.40 1.97 -3.59
N GLN A 408 -12.66 1.43 -2.42
CA GLN A 408 -12.35 2.02 -1.12
C GLN A 408 -11.96 0.91 -0.14
N HIS A 409 -11.57 1.25 1.09
CA HIS A 409 -11.21 0.24 2.07
C HIS A 409 -12.40 -0.15 2.96
N ILE A 410 -12.89 0.79 3.78
CA ILE A 410 -13.99 0.55 4.74
C ILE A 410 -15.31 0.45 3.95
N PRO A 411 -16.17 -0.56 4.19
CA PRO A 411 -17.43 -0.69 3.50
C PRO A 411 -18.41 0.45 3.84
N LEU A 412 -19.33 0.72 2.91
CA LEU A 412 -20.43 1.67 3.14
C LEU A 412 -21.46 1.08 4.11
N PRO A 413 -22.27 1.91 4.80
CA PRO A 413 -23.36 1.43 5.66
C PRO A 413 -24.31 0.44 4.95
N GLU A 414 -24.51 0.61 3.65
CA GLU A 414 -25.34 -0.26 2.80
C GLU A 414 -24.84 -1.71 2.72
N TYR A 415 -23.55 -1.96 2.96
CA TYR A 415 -23.04 -3.32 3.08
C TYR A 415 -23.61 -4.04 4.31
N ALA A 416 -24.08 -3.32 5.33
CA ALA A 416 -24.69 -3.89 6.53
C ALA A 416 -26.24 -3.91 6.48
N ASP A 417 -26.86 -3.42 5.40
CA ASP A 417 -28.32 -3.39 5.29
C ASP A 417 -28.92 -4.80 5.34
N SER A 418 -29.99 -4.96 6.10
CA SER A 418 -30.67 -6.24 6.30
C SER A 418 -31.39 -6.76 5.05
N ASN A 419 -31.65 -5.89 4.07
CA ASN A 419 -32.27 -6.23 2.79
C ASN A 419 -31.23 -6.51 1.69
N LEU A 420 -29.93 -6.41 1.98
CA LEU A 420 -28.88 -6.66 1.00
C LEU A 420 -28.90 -8.13 0.57
N ILE A 421 -29.17 -8.37 -0.72
CA ILE A 421 -29.11 -9.72 -1.29
C ILE A 421 -27.66 -10.05 -1.55
N THR A 422 -27.12 -11.01 -0.81
CA THR A 422 -25.72 -11.44 -0.91
C THR A 422 -25.59 -12.71 -1.76
N VAL A 423 -24.69 -12.69 -2.74
CA VAL A 423 -24.34 -13.80 -3.63
C VAL A 423 -22.84 -13.77 -3.94
N GLY A 424 -22.32 -14.76 -4.68
CA GLY A 424 -20.92 -14.75 -5.10
C GLY A 424 -19.92 -14.84 -3.93
N GLY A 425 -20.34 -15.42 -2.81
CA GLY A 425 -19.60 -15.52 -1.55
C GLY A 425 -20.53 -15.50 -0.33
N HIS A 426 -19.97 -15.18 0.83
CA HIS A 426 -20.67 -15.24 2.11
C HIS A 426 -20.35 -14.04 3.01
N ARG A 427 -21.38 -13.58 3.73
CA ARG A 427 -21.20 -12.75 4.92
C ARG A 427 -20.87 -13.66 6.11
N ARG A 428 -19.63 -13.61 6.59
CA ARG A 428 -19.08 -14.47 7.65
C ARG A 428 -18.81 -13.73 8.95
N GLU A 429 -18.83 -12.42 8.90
CA GLU A 429 -18.77 -11.52 10.04
C GLU A 429 -19.72 -10.32 9.84
N PRO A 430 -20.10 -9.61 10.92
CA PRO A 430 -20.76 -8.32 10.81
C PRO A 430 -19.96 -7.39 9.91
N THR A 431 -20.66 -6.58 9.12
CA THR A 431 -19.95 -5.55 8.35
C THR A 431 -19.73 -4.34 9.24
N GLU A 432 -18.46 -3.99 9.41
CA GLU A 432 -18.02 -2.85 10.20
C GLU A 432 -17.79 -1.65 9.29
N GLY A 433 -18.41 -0.51 9.63
CA GLY A 433 -18.37 0.69 8.81
C GLY A 433 -18.87 1.91 9.59
N PRO A 434 -18.92 3.09 8.97
CA PRO A 434 -19.33 4.31 9.67
C PRO A 434 -20.78 4.19 10.14
N SER A 435 -21.04 4.55 11.39
CA SER A 435 -22.41 4.61 11.95
C SER A 435 -23.28 5.68 11.27
N VAL A 436 -22.63 6.71 10.70
CA VAL A 436 -23.28 7.80 9.97
C VAL A 436 -23.33 7.49 8.48
N ASN A 437 -24.54 7.40 7.93
CA ASN A 437 -24.75 7.34 6.49
C ASN A 437 -24.79 8.76 5.89
N THR A 438 -23.87 9.04 4.97
CA THR A 438 -23.76 10.33 4.26
C THR A 438 -24.48 10.35 2.92
N HIS A 439 -25.29 9.33 2.62
CA HIS A 439 -25.96 9.10 1.34
C HIS A 439 -24.99 8.99 0.17
N PHE A 440 -23.79 8.46 0.45
CA PHE A 440 -22.77 8.32 -0.58
C PHE A 440 -23.12 7.22 -1.60
N TYR A 441 -23.79 6.15 -1.17
CA TYR A 441 -24.31 5.13 -2.07
C TYR A 441 -25.28 5.72 -3.12
N ASP A 442 -26.18 6.60 -2.69
CA ASP A 442 -27.12 7.28 -3.59
C ASP A 442 -26.38 8.13 -4.63
N THR A 443 -25.32 8.84 -4.20
CA THR A 443 -24.46 9.61 -5.10
C THR A 443 -23.77 8.71 -6.14
N LEU A 444 -23.26 7.54 -5.72
CA LEU A 444 -22.62 6.58 -6.62
C LEU A 444 -23.60 6.09 -7.70
N LEU A 445 -24.83 5.78 -7.31
CA LEU A 445 -25.90 5.40 -8.23
C LEU A 445 -26.23 6.52 -9.22
N GLU A 446 -26.46 7.74 -8.74
CA GLU A 446 -26.75 8.92 -9.58
C GLU A 446 -25.63 9.22 -10.58
N GLU A 447 -24.37 9.00 -10.17
CA GLU A 447 -23.21 9.22 -11.02
C GLU A 447 -22.88 8.01 -11.93
N GLY A 448 -23.68 6.95 -11.87
CA GLY A 448 -23.62 5.80 -12.78
C GLY A 448 -22.50 4.82 -12.45
N VAL A 449 -22.07 4.77 -11.18
CA VAL A 449 -21.18 3.73 -10.68
C VAL A 449 -21.96 2.42 -10.61
N VAL A 450 -21.40 1.35 -11.18
CA VAL A 450 -22.07 0.04 -11.33
C VAL A 450 -21.59 -0.99 -10.32
N ALA A 451 -20.42 -0.78 -9.72
CA ALA A 451 -19.87 -1.65 -8.69
C ALA A 451 -18.90 -0.90 -7.78
N VAL A 452 -18.87 -1.30 -6.51
CA VAL A 452 -17.97 -0.83 -5.47
C VAL A 452 -17.22 -2.04 -4.90
N GLY A 453 -15.90 -1.99 -4.88
CA GLY A 453 -15.05 -2.96 -4.19
C GLY A 453 -14.54 -2.41 -2.86
N CYS A 454 -14.60 -3.21 -1.79
CA CYS A 454 -14.03 -2.86 -0.47
C CYS A 454 -13.21 -4.00 0.16
N GLY A 455 -12.51 -3.68 1.25
CA GLY A 455 -11.76 -4.60 2.11
C GLY A 455 -12.34 -4.64 3.53
N HIS A 456 -11.46 -4.49 4.53
CA HIS A 456 -11.74 -4.21 5.94
C HIS A 456 -12.37 -5.35 6.75
N ASP A 457 -13.49 -5.89 6.28
CA ASP A 457 -14.08 -7.12 6.83
C ASP A 457 -13.36 -8.32 6.19
N HIS A 458 -12.34 -8.85 6.85
CA HIS A 458 -11.41 -9.81 6.26
C HIS A 458 -12.10 -11.10 5.76
N VAL A 459 -13.05 -11.64 6.52
CA VAL A 459 -13.67 -12.93 6.21
C VAL A 459 -14.90 -12.80 5.30
N ASN A 460 -15.45 -11.60 5.14
CA ASN A 460 -16.50 -11.31 4.17
C ASN A 460 -15.97 -11.36 2.73
N ASP A 461 -16.71 -11.99 1.82
CA ASP A 461 -16.29 -12.13 0.42
C ASP A 461 -17.46 -12.23 -0.57
N PHE A 462 -18.62 -11.74 -0.16
CA PHE A 462 -19.81 -11.70 -1.00
C PHE A 462 -19.78 -10.48 -1.93
N CYS A 463 -20.62 -10.54 -2.96
CA CYS A 463 -21.15 -9.37 -3.64
C CYS A 463 -22.63 -9.21 -3.25
N GLY A 464 -23.02 -7.98 -2.93
CA GLY A 464 -24.36 -7.63 -2.49
C GLY A 464 -25.04 -6.70 -3.48
N LEU A 465 -26.35 -6.86 -3.66
CA LEU A 465 -27.17 -5.90 -4.38
C LEU A 465 -28.37 -5.51 -3.52
N LEU A 466 -28.59 -4.20 -3.33
CA LEU A 466 -29.75 -3.69 -2.62
C LEU A 466 -30.97 -3.67 -3.55
N PRO A 467 -32.08 -4.34 -3.18
CA PRO A 467 -33.36 -4.15 -3.84
C PRO A 467 -33.85 -2.71 -3.63
N ARG A 468 -34.33 -2.04 -4.69
CA ARG A 468 -35.02 -0.76 -4.50
C ARG A 468 -36.37 -0.97 -3.82
N LYS A 469 -36.69 -0.13 -2.83
CA LYS A 469 -38.02 -0.08 -2.22
C LYS A 469 -38.99 0.55 -3.21
N GLN A 470 -40.18 -0.04 -3.34
CA GLN A 470 -41.20 0.37 -4.31
C GLN A 470 -41.76 1.78 -4.01
N GLU A 471 -41.61 2.27 -2.78
CA GLU A 471 -42.06 3.58 -2.31
C GLU A 471 -41.16 4.73 -2.79
N ASP A 472 -39.93 4.44 -3.22
CA ASP A 472 -38.95 5.43 -3.72
C ASP A 472 -38.99 5.58 -5.26
N MET A 473 -39.92 4.89 -5.92
CA MET A 473 -40.05 4.88 -7.38
C MET A 473 -41.19 5.81 -7.84
N PRO A 474 -40.92 6.83 -8.67
CA PRO A 474 -41.97 7.53 -9.40
C PRO A 474 -42.75 6.55 -10.28
N ASP A 475 -44.07 6.70 -10.34
CA ASP A 475 -44.94 5.85 -11.18
C ASP A 475 -44.45 5.85 -12.64
N GLY A 476 -44.00 4.69 -13.12
CA GLY A 476 -43.72 4.43 -14.55
C GLY A 476 -42.25 4.36 -14.98
N GLU A 477 -41.26 4.54 -14.09
CA GLU A 477 -39.85 4.29 -14.43
C GLU A 477 -39.42 2.83 -14.18
N ALA A 478 -38.63 2.28 -15.10
CA ALA A 478 -37.98 0.99 -14.88
C ALA A 478 -36.98 1.10 -13.72
N SER A 479 -37.05 0.16 -12.77
CA SER A 479 -36.12 0.09 -11.63
C SER A 479 -34.66 0.09 -12.10
N GLN A 480 -33.94 1.19 -11.87
CA GLN A 480 -32.49 1.22 -12.03
C GLN A 480 -31.88 0.60 -10.77
N LEU A 481 -31.24 -0.56 -10.94
CA LEU A 481 -30.50 -1.23 -9.88
C LEU A 481 -29.31 -0.36 -9.44
N GLY A 482 -29.04 -0.36 -8.14
CA GLY A 482 -27.88 0.31 -7.57
C GLY A 482 -26.55 -0.38 -7.90
N PRO A 483 -25.40 0.19 -7.50
CA PRO A 483 -24.12 -0.48 -7.67
C PRO A 483 -24.05 -1.79 -6.88
N TRP A 484 -23.37 -2.79 -7.43
CA TRP A 484 -22.96 -3.97 -6.68
C TRP A 484 -21.96 -3.58 -5.57
N LEU A 485 -22.11 -4.17 -4.39
CA LEU A 485 -21.26 -3.95 -3.21
C LEU A 485 -20.46 -5.23 -2.93
N CYS A 486 -19.16 -5.25 -3.25
CA CYS A 486 -18.36 -6.48 -3.18
C CYS A 486 -17.16 -6.36 -2.24
N HIS A 487 -17.07 -7.28 -1.28
CA HIS A 487 -15.86 -7.47 -0.50
C HIS A 487 -14.80 -8.21 -1.32
N GLY A 488 -13.55 -7.74 -1.24
CA GLY A 488 -12.39 -8.41 -1.82
C GLY A 488 -12.00 -9.69 -1.09
N GLY A 489 -12.32 -9.78 0.20
CA GLY A 489 -11.81 -10.77 1.15
C GLY A 489 -10.36 -10.48 1.57
N GLY A 490 -9.91 -11.13 2.64
CA GLY A 490 -8.56 -11.02 3.15
C GLY A 490 -7.54 -11.79 2.30
N THR A 491 -6.58 -11.06 1.71
CA THR A 491 -5.47 -11.67 0.96
C THR A 491 -4.28 -11.98 1.86
N GLY A 492 -4.12 -11.26 2.97
CA GLY A 492 -2.99 -11.39 3.89
C GLY A 492 -3.07 -12.55 4.87
N PHE A 493 -1.90 -13.06 5.23
CA PHE A 493 -1.70 -13.96 6.37
C PHE A 493 -1.35 -13.20 7.66
N GLY A 494 -1.10 -11.88 7.58
CA GLY A 494 -0.90 -11.02 8.76
C GLY A 494 -2.22 -10.57 9.40
N GLY A 495 -3.28 -10.51 8.60
CA GLY A 495 -4.64 -10.22 9.06
C GLY A 495 -5.31 -11.48 9.57
N TYR A 496 -6.27 -11.31 10.49
CA TYR A 496 -7.11 -12.42 10.92
C TYR A 496 -7.91 -12.95 9.74
N MET A 497 -8.05 -14.26 9.67
CA MET A 497 -8.94 -14.98 8.77
C MET A 497 -9.71 -16.05 9.55
N SER A 498 -9.98 -15.75 10.81
CA SER A 498 -10.86 -16.51 11.68
C SER A 498 -11.91 -15.61 12.29
N TYR A 499 -13.15 -16.08 12.37
CA TYR A 499 -14.24 -15.39 13.06
C TYR A 499 -15.00 -16.39 13.94
N GLY A 500 -15.07 -16.10 15.23
CA GLY A 500 -15.51 -17.08 16.23
C GLY A 500 -14.63 -18.34 16.22
N PRO A 501 -15.21 -19.56 16.20
CA PRO A 501 -14.44 -20.81 16.17
C PRO A 501 -14.00 -21.23 14.75
N HIS A 502 -14.36 -20.48 13.71
CA HIS A 502 -14.16 -20.87 12.31
C HIS A 502 -12.95 -20.16 11.71
N ARG A 503 -12.13 -20.92 10.98
CA ARG A 503 -11.06 -20.40 10.10
C ARG A 503 -11.54 -20.41 8.67
N TYR A 504 -11.09 -19.44 7.89
CA TYR A 504 -11.43 -19.28 6.49
C TYR A 504 -10.16 -19.15 5.65
N HIS A 505 -10.25 -19.61 4.41
CA HIS A 505 -9.12 -19.50 3.47
C HIS A 505 -8.98 -18.08 2.93
N ARG A 506 -7.74 -17.58 2.85
CA ARG A 506 -7.44 -16.29 2.20
C ARG A 506 -7.88 -16.31 0.75
N ARG A 507 -8.23 -15.13 0.26
CA ARG A 507 -8.72 -14.95 -1.09
C ARG A 507 -8.46 -13.56 -1.64
N SER A 508 -8.46 -13.50 -2.97
CA SER A 508 -8.38 -12.26 -3.73
C SER A 508 -9.46 -12.27 -4.80
N ARG A 509 -10.11 -11.12 -5.01
CA ARG A 509 -11.18 -10.94 -5.99
C ARG A 509 -10.61 -10.45 -7.32
N ILE A 510 -11.13 -11.01 -8.41
CA ILE A 510 -10.81 -10.61 -9.77
C ILE A 510 -12.03 -9.92 -10.39
N TRP A 511 -11.77 -8.91 -11.19
CA TRP A 511 -12.76 -8.19 -11.99
C TRP A 511 -12.31 -8.23 -13.46
N GLU A 512 -13.17 -8.73 -14.34
CA GLU A 512 -12.94 -8.70 -15.78
C GLU A 512 -13.98 -7.78 -16.43
N LEU A 513 -13.49 -6.67 -17.00
CA LEU A 513 -14.29 -5.71 -17.73
C LEU A 513 -14.21 -6.05 -19.22
N ASP A 514 -15.33 -5.93 -19.92
CA ASP A 514 -15.42 -6.19 -21.36
C ASP A 514 -15.88 -4.93 -22.10
N ALA A 515 -14.98 -4.35 -22.89
CA ALA A 515 -15.22 -3.14 -23.68
C ALA A 515 -16.23 -3.35 -24.82
N ILE A 516 -16.38 -4.57 -25.33
CA ILE A 516 -17.22 -4.92 -26.47
C ILE A 516 -18.66 -5.06 -26.00
N THR A 517 -18.86 -5.86 -24.95
CA THR A 517 -20.19 -6.15 -24.41
C THR A 517 -20.67 -5.07 -23.44
N GLY A 518 -19.75 -4.32 -22.81
CA GLY A 518 -20.07 -3.45 -21.67
C GLY A 518 -20.37 -4.29 -20.43
N GLY A 519 -19.63 -5.39 -20.25
CA GLY A 519 -19.87 -6.36 -19.18
C GLY A 519 -18.85 -6.27 -18.05
N ILE A 520 -19.24 -6.75 -16.87
CA ILE A 520 -18.34 -6.98 -15.74
C ILE A 520 -18.64 -8.36 -15.17
N THR A 521 -17.62 -9.20 -15.10
CA THR A 521 -17.65 -10.50 -14.43
C THR A 521 -16.63 -10.49 -13.29
N THR A 522 -16.97 -11.09 -12.16
CA THR A 522 -16.08 -11.25 -11.00
C THR A 522 -15.99 -12.70 -10.56
N TRP A 523 -14.86 -13.10 -9.99
CA TRP A 523 -14.65 -14.36 -9.30
C TRP A 523 -13.56 -14.18 -8.25
N LYS A 524 -13.28 -15.23 -7.48
CA LYS A 524 -12.21 -15.23 -6.47
C LYS A 524 -11.17 -16.31 -6.76
N ARG A 525 -9.95 -16.08 -6.26
CA ARG A 525 -8.90 -17.08 -6.06
C ARG A 525 -8.72 -17.32 -4.58
N VAL A 526 -8.50 -18.58 -4.21
CA VAL A 526 -8.31 -19.00 -2.82
C VAL A 526 -6.91 -19.58 -2.64
N GLU A 527 -6.34 -19.46 -1.45
CA GLU A 527 -4.92 -19.76 -1.17
C GLU A 527 -4.46 -21.19 -1.49
N TYR A 528 -5.37 -22.14 -1.56
CA TYR A 528 -5.07 -23.57 -1.74
C TYR A 528 -5.40 -24.10 -3.15
N ALA A 529 -5.99 -23.28 -4.03
CA ALA A 529 -6.53 -23.75 -5.32
C ALA A 529 -6.38 -22.72 -6.44
N SER A 530 -6.33 -23.20 -7.68
CA SER A 530 -6.18 -22.35 -8.87
C SER A 530 -7.46 -22.24 -9.69
N GLU A 531 -8.56 -22.86 -9.26
CA GLU A 531 -9.90 -22.79 -9.85
C GLU A 531 -10.58 -21.46 -9.52
N ARG A 532 -11.55 -21.06 -10.35
CA ARG A 532 -12.34 -19.86 -10.09
C ARG A 532 -13.42 -20.23 -9.09
N VAL A 533 -13.59 -19.40 -8.07
CA VAL A 533 -14.61 -19.59 -7.04
C VAL A 533 -15.65 -18.49 -7.17
N ASP A 534 -16.93 -18.87 -7.09
CA ASP A 534 -18.09 -17.98 -7.07
C ASP A 534 -18.12 -16.96 -8.22
N GLU A 535 -17.96 -17.43 -9.46
CA GLU A 535 -18.03 -16.57 -10.64
C GLU A 535 -19.43 -15.97 -10.82
N LEU A 536 -19.49 -14.64 -11.00
CA LEU A 536 -20.72 -13.86 -11.04
C LEU A 536 -20.65 -12.77 -12.12
N VAL A 537 -21.73 -12.61 -12.88
CA VAL A 537 -21.91 -11.48 -13.81
C VAL A 537 -22.58 -10.33 -13.05
N LEU A 538 -21.90 -9.19 -12.97
CA LEU A 538 -22.39 -8.00 -12.28
C LEU A 538 -23.10 -7.04 -13.24
N VAL A 539 -22.57 -6.92 -14.46
CA VAL A 539 -23.04 -5.97 -15.47
C VAL A 539 -23.12 -6.66 -16.81
N ALA A 540 -24.20 -6.42 -17.56
CA ALA A 540 -24.36 -6.87 -18.93
C ALA A 540 -24.92 -5.73 -19.79
N GLY A 541 -24.32 -5.50 -20.98
CA GLY A 541 -24.81 -4.45 -21.89
C GLY A 541 -24.64 -3.02 -21.36
N GLY A 542 -23.77 -2.80 -20.37
CA GLY A 542 -23.58 -1.51 -19.70
C GLY A 542 -24.55 -1.24 -18.54
N ALA A 543 -25.38 -2.20 -18.15
CA ALA A 543 -26.33 -2.07 -17.04
C ALA A 543 -26.10 -3.15 -15.97
N VAL A 544 -26.30 -2.77 -14.71
CA VAL A 544 -26.31 -3.70 -13.58
C VAL A 544 -27.38 -4.76 -13.81
N VAL A 545 -27.05 -6.03 -13.58
CA VAL A 545 -28.00 -7.15 -13.63
C VAL A 545 -28.30 -7.66 -12.23
N ALA A 546 -29.52 -8.15 -12.04
CA ALA A 546 -29.92 -8.76 -10.78
C ALA A 546 -29.15 -10.07 -10.53
N PRO A 547 -28.97 -10.48 -9.27
CA PRO A 547 -28.47 -11.81 -8.92
C PRO A 547 -29.28 -12.92 -9.62
N PRO A 548 -28.64 -14.05 -9.97
CA PRO A 548 -29.30 -15.19 -10.62
C PRO A 548 -30.32 -15.91 -9.75
#